data_AF-X0WUD0-F1
#
_entry.id   AF-X0WUD0-F1
#
_cell.length_a   1.000
_cell.length_b   1.000
_cell.length_c   1.000
_cell.angle_alpha   90.00
_cell.angle_beta   90.00
_cell.angle_gamma   90.00
#
_symmetry.space_group_name_H-M   'P 1'
#
loop_
_entity.id
_entity.type
_entity.pdbx_description
1 polymer ?
#
loop_
_entity_poly.entity_id
_entity_poly.type
_entity_poly.pdbx_seq_one_letter_code
_entity_poly.pdbx_strand_id
1 'polypeptide(L)'
;RSAAESADFPLAATTDEKLAERQYLAYIAFTRPAQFLYVTYPLTDDKGSAEVHSQFITNLESLFENLATESVASQQPSVEQVHNEYELTDLLCRELGKDAPRDVTRNSKQQLDRLLADICADKQLTKLGSITQQAVNYDNIAELGKDVCEKFFTGQIRTSATRLSTFAACPYRHFARYILELEERQEFKFEPLDLGIFYHRVLDTLLEQMNLAKRDFVTIQDQQLLELLGKSIAEFVRTDSFISDFAHRSPHNMFI
;
A
#
# COMPACT_ATOMS: atom_id res chain seq x y z
N ARG A 1 31.77 -30.49 -28.21
CA ARG A 1 30.44 -31.10 -28.44
C ARG A 1 30.53 -32.17 -29.52
N SER A 2 30.87 -31.81 -30.77
CA SER A 2 31.10 -32.77 -31.87
C SER A 2 32.03 -33.94 -31.50
N ALA A 3 33.14 -33.69 -30.78
CA ALA A 3 34.04 -34.76 -30.30
C ALA A 3 33.46 -35.67 -29.21
N ALA A 4 32.46 -35.20 -28.46
CA ALA A 4 31.78 -35.96 -27.40
C ALA A 4 30.55 -36.70 -27.96
N GLU A 5 29.84 -36.10 -28.93
CA GLU A 5 28.78 -36.76 -29.72
C GLU A 5 29.36 -37.90 -30.57
N SER A 6 30.55 -37.71 -31.17
CA SER A 6 31.25 -38.79 -31.89
C SER A 6 31.74 -39.91 -30.98
N ALA A 7 31.76 -39.69 -29.68
CA ALA A 7 32.14 -40.67 -28.66
C ALA A 7 30.93 -41.24 -27.90
N ASP A 8 29.71 -41.02 -28.40
CA ASP A 8 28.44 -41.50 -27.84
C ASP A 8 28.20 -41.08 -26.38
N PHE A 9 28.79 -39.95 -25.98
CA PHE A 9 28.64 -39.44 -24.63
C PHE A 9 27.30 -38.70 -24.51
N PRO A 10 26.45 -39.01 -23.51
CA PRO A 10 25.15 -38.37 -23.37
C PRO A 10 25.32 -36.91 -22.99
N LEU A 11 24.89 -36.00 -23.86
CA LEU A 11 24.91 -34.56 -23.65
C LEU A 11 23.49 -34.03 -23.48
N ALA A 12 23.35 -32.93 -22.73
CA ALA A 12 22.10 -32.22 -22.63
C ALA A 12 21.67 -31.67 -24.00
N ALA A 13 20.35 -31.64 -24.25
CA ALA A 13 19.76 -31.17 -25.49
C ALA A 13 20.24 -29.75 -25.88
N THR A 14 20.55 -29.59 -27.16
CA THR A 14 20.86 -28.31 -27.80
C THR A 14 19.65 -27.37 -27.77
N THR A 15 19.88 -26.09 -28.06
CA THR A 15 18.80 -25.10 -28.19
C THR A 15 17.82 -25.49 -29.31
N ASP A 16 18.32 -26.02 -30.43
CA ASP A 16 17.50 -26.44 -31.57
C ASP A 16 16.66 -27.67 -31.24
N GLU A 17 17.25 -28.68 -30.59
CA GLU A 17 16.50 -29.86 -30.10
C GLU A 17 15.41 -29.46 -29.11
N LYS A 18 15.69 -28.53 -28.18
CA LYS A 18 14.70 -28.00 -27.24
C LYS A 18 13.58 -27.24 -27.94
N LEU A 19 13.89 -26.50 -29.02
CA LEU A 19 12.88 -25.79 -29.81
C LEU A 19 11.97 -26.77 -30.56
N ALA A 20 12.55 -27.82 -31.16
CA ALA A 20 11.78 -28.89 -31.81
C ALA A 20 10.91 -29.66 -30.81
N GLU A 21 11.45 -29.98 -29.63
CA GLU A 21 10.72 -30.65 -28.55
C GLU A 21 9.51 -29.80 -28.09
N ARG A 22 9.67 -28.49 -27.97
CA ARG A 22 8.55 -27.58 -27.64
C ARG A 22 7.43 -27.62 -28.68
N GLN A 23 7.76 -27.68 -29.97
CA GLN A 23 6.77 -27.81 -31.04
C GLN A 23 6.02 -29.15 -30.93
N TYR A 24 6.73 -30.23 -30.63
CA TYR A 24 6.13 -31.55 -30.44
C TYR A 24 5.20 -31.59 -29.21
N LEU A 25 5.59 -30.97 -28.10
CA LEU A 25 4.75 -30.86 -26.91
C LEU A 25 3.50 -30.02 -27.16
N ALA A 26 3.62 -28.92 -27.91
CA ALA A 26 2.48 -28.10 -28.32
C ALA A 26 1.50 -28.90 -29.18
N TYR A 27 2.00 -29.67 -30.15
CA TYR A 27 1.19 -30.58 -30.96
C TYR A 27 0.40 -31.55 -30.07
N ILE A 28 1.07 -32.25 -29.14
CA ILE A 28 0.40 -33.16 -28.20
C ILE A 28 -0.69 -32.43 -27.41
N ALA A 29 -0.39 -31.23 -26.89
CA ALA A 29 -1.34 -30.46 -26.10
C ALA A 29 -2.58 -30.07 -26.91
N PHE A 30 -2.40 -29.63 -28.16
CA PHE A 30 -3.49 -29.19 -29.03
C PHE A 30 -4.33 -30.34 -29.58
N THR A 31 -3.77 -31.53 -29.76
CA THR A 31 -4.50 -32.69 -30.31
C THR A 31 -5.03 -33.66 -29.25
N ARG A 32 -4.73 -33.43 -27.97
CA ARG A 32 -5.20 -34.28 -26.86
C ARG A 32 -6.71 -34.20 -26.55
N PRO A 33 -7.37 -33.02 -26.56
CA PRO A 33 -8.80 -32.97 -26.23
C PRO A 33 -9.66 -33.57 -27.34
N ALA A 34 -10.71 -34.30 -26.95
CA ALA A 34 -11.62 -34.97 -27.88
C ALA A 34 -12.84 -34.13 -28.29
N GLN A 35 -13.16 -33.06 -27.54
CA GLN A 35 -14.36 -32.24 -27.76
C GLN A 35 -14.02 -30.76 -27.92
N PHE A 36 -13.46 -30.12 -26.89
CA PHE A 36 -13.15 -28.69 -26.89
C PHE A 36 -11.71 -28.44 -26.46
N LEU A 37 -11.04 -27.51 -27.11
CA LEU A 37 -9.72 -26.98 -26.75
C LEU A 37 -9.86 -25.49 -26.47
N TYR A 38 -9.52 -25.07 -25.24
CA TYR A 38 -9.40 -23.67 -24.87
C TYR A 38 -7.92 -23.32 -24.72
N VAL A 39 -7.47 -22.30 -25.45
CA VAL A 39 -6.11 -21.78 -25.35
C VAL A 39 -6.20 -20.33 -24.89
N THR A 40 -5.64 -20.05 -23.72
CA THR A 40 -5.69 -18.73 -23.10
C THR A 40 -4.29 -18.14 -22.97
N TYR A 41 -4.20 -16.82 -23.01
CA TYR A 41 -2.96 -16.06 -22.79
C TYR A 41 -3.28 -14.76 -22.05
N PRO A 42 -2.39 -14.29 -21.17
CA PRO A 42 -2.55 -12.99 -20.52
C PRO A 42 -2.29 -11.85 -21.51
N LEU A 43 -3.00 -10.73 -21.35
CA LEU A 43 -2.72 -9.49 -22.09
C LEU A 43 -1.71 -8.61 -21.34
N THR A 44 -1.57 -8.81 -20.03
CA THR A 44 -0.69 -8.01 -19.18
C THR A 44 0.00 -8.89 -18.14
N ASP A 45 1.23 -8.52 -17.79
CA ASP A 45 1.96 -9.12 -16.68
C ASP A 45 1.40 -8.68 -15.31
N ASP A 46 1.95 -9.23 -14.22
CA ASP A 46 1.56 -8.89 -12.83
C ASP A 46 1.75 -7.41 -12.48
N LYS A 47 2.49 -6.65 -13.30
CA LYS A 47 2.76 -5.21 -13.13
C LYS A 47 1.87 -4.35 -14.04
N GLY A 48 1.02 -4.95 -14.86
CA GLY A 48 0.15 -4.26 -15.82
C GLY A 48 0.82 -3.88 -17.14
N SER A 49 2.02 -4.38 -17.43
CA SER A 49 2.70 -4.17 -18.72
C SER A 49 2.18 -5.13 -19.76
N ALA A 50 2.06 -4.68 -21.02
CA ALA A 50 1.55 -5.53 -22.11
C ALA A 50 2.44 -6.77 -22.33
N GLU A 51 1.81 -7.94 -22.42
CA GLU A 51 2.48 -9.22 -22.66
C GLU A 51 2.16 -9.72 -24.08
N VAL A 52 3.19 -10.15 -24.82
CA VAL A 52 3.03 -10.66 -26.18
C VAL A 52 2.73 -12.15 -26.12
N HIS A 53 1.68 -12.59 -26.83
CA HIS A 53 1.33 -13.99 -26.89
C HIS A 53 2.32 -14.82 -27.71
N SER A 54 2.35 -16.12 -27.44
CA SER A 54 3.25 -17.06 -28.11
C SER A 54 2.95 -17.21 -29.60
N GLN A 55 3.98 -17.48 -30.40
CA GLN A 55 3.84 -17.78 -31.85
C GLN A 55 2.88 -18.95 -32.13
N PHE A 56 2.68 -19.86 -31.17
CA PHE A 56 1.69 -20.94 -31.32
C PHE A 56 0.25 -20.42 -31.49
N ILE A 57 -0.10 -19.28 -30.85
CA ILE A 57 -1.40 -18.65 -31.02
C ILE A 57 -1.54 -18.10 -32.44
N THR A 58 -0.55 -17.37 -32.92
CA THR A 58 -0.53 -16.86 -34.31
C THR A 58 -0.64 -17.99 -35.33
N ASN A 59 0.03 -19.11 -35.08
CA ASN A 59 -0.08 -20.29 -35.94
C ASN A 59 -1.50 -20.87 -35.92
N LEU A 60 -2.13 -21.00 -34.75
CA LEU A 60 -3.52 -21.45 -34.63
C LEU A 60 -4.49 -20.50 -35.36
N GLU A 61 -4.36 -19.18 -35.15
CA GLU A 61 -5.17 -18.17 -35.85
C GLU A 61 -5.03 -18.29 -37.38
N SER A 62 -3.83 -18.59 -37.88
CA SER A 62 -3.60 -18.78 -39.32
C SER A 62 -4.20 -20.06 -39.90
N LEU A 63 -4.46 -21.07 -39.07
CA LEU A 63 -5.01 -22.37 -39.49
C LEU A 63 -6.54 -22.36 -39.61
N PHE A 64 -7.22 -21.40 -38.99
CA PHE A 64 -8.67 -21.35 -38.89
C PHE A 64 -9.21 -19.99 -39.36
N GLU A 65 -10.00 -19.97 -40.44
CA GLU A 65 -10.56 -18.72 -40.99
C GLU A 65 -11.64 -18.08 -40.09
N ASN A 66 -12.26 -18.87 -39.20
CA ASN A 66 -13.37 -18.44 -38.35
C ASN A 66 -13.07 -18.57 -36.85
N LEU A 67 -11.82 -18.36 -36.44
CA LEU A 67 -11.46 -18.37 -35.02
C LEU A 67 -11.72 -16.98 -34.41
N ALA A 68 -12.78 -16.86 -33.62
CA ALA A 68 -13.05 -15.65 -32.86
C ALA A 68 -12.33 -15.69 -31.51
N THR A 69 -11.47 -14.70 -31.26
CA THR A 69 -10.81 -14.54 -29.96
C THR A 69 -11.77 -13.88 -28.98
N GLU A 70 -12.07 -14.58 -27.88
CA GLU A 70 -12.89 -14.04 -26.79
C GLU A 70 -11.99 -13.36 -25.73
N SER A 71 -12.33 -12.13 -25.37
CA SER A 71 -11.68 -11.40 -24.29
C SER A 71 -12.55 -11.46 -23.04
N VAL A 72 -12.06 -12.15 -22.00
CA VAL A 72 -12.72 -12.19 -20.68
C VAL A 72 -12.74 -10.81 -20.03
N ALA A 73 -11.73 -9.97 -20.30
CA ALA A 73 -11.65 -8.61 -19.74
C ALA A 73 -12.74 -7.66 -20.26
N SER A 74 -13.38 -7.99 -21.39
CA SER A 74 -14.38 -7.14 -22.04
C SER A 74 -15.82 -7.54 -21.70
N GLN A 75 -16.02 -8.65 -20.97
CA GLN A 75 -17.36 -9.08 -20.57
C GLN A 75 -17.83 -8.24 -19.38
N GLN A 76 -18.99 -7.60 -19.52
CA GLN A 76 -19.66 -6.99 -18.38
C GLN A 76 -20.10 -8.12 -17.44
N PRO A 77 -19.85 -7.99 -16.13
CA PRO A 77 -20.28 -8.99 -15.17
C PRO A 77 -21.79 -9.14 -15.22
N SER A 78 -22.23 -10.35 -15.53
CA SER A 78 -23.65 -10.71 -15.59
C SER A 78 -24.03 -11.53 -14.35
N VAL A 79 -25.27 -11.36 -13.88
CA VAL A 79 -25.84 -12.23 -12.84
C VAL A 79 -25.83 -13.70 -13.29
N GLU A 80 -25.87 -13.97 -14.60
CA GLU A 80 -25.82 -15.32 -15.17
C GLU A 80 -24.46 -16.01 -14.99
N GLN A 81 -23.39 -15.24 -14.76
CA GLN A 81 -22.03 -15.74 -14.54
C GLN A 81 -21.72 -15.95 -13.05
N VAL A 82 -22.70 -15.73 -12.17
CA VAL A 82 -22.55 -15.91 -10.74
C VAL A 82 -22.80 -17.38 -10.39
N HIS A 83 -21.78 -18.04 -9.89
CA HIS A 83 -21.81 -19.46 -9.52
C HIS A 83 -21.80 -19.70 -8.02
N ASN A 84 -21.49 -18.67 -7.21
CA ASN A 84 -21.47 -18.77 -5.76
C ASN A 84 -21.81 -17.45 -5.06
N GLU A 85 -22.00 -17.53 -3.74
CA GLU A 85 -22.32 -16.41 -2.85
C GLU A 85 -21.26 -15.29 -2.88
N TYR A 86 -19.97 -15.64 -2.98
CA TYR A 86 -18.89 -14.65 -2.98
C TYR A 86 -18.89 -13.81 -4.26
N GLU A 87 -19.05 -14.46 -5.42
CA GLU A 87 -19.19 -13.79 -6.72
C GLU A 87 -20.41 -12.88 -6.76
N LEU A 88 -21.52 -13.31 -6.13
CA LEU A 88 -22.72 -12.49 -6.02
C LEU A 88 -22.44 -11.20 -5.22
N THR A 89 -21.80 -11.33 -4.05
CA THR A 89 -21.43 -10.16 -3.23
C THR A 89 -20.45 -9.25 -3.96
N ASP A 90 -19.43 -9.80 -4.62
CA ASP A 90 -18.45 -9.02 -5.39
C ASP A 90 -19.12 -8.22 -6.52
N LEU A 91 -19.99 -8.88 -7.30
CA LEU A 91 -20.76 -8.23 -8.35
C LEU A 91 -21.62 -7.10 -7.79
N LEU A 92 -22.40 -7.37 -6.74
CA LEU A 92 -23.27 -6.35 -6.14
C LEU A 92 -22.47 -5.18 -5.57
N CYS A 93 -21.35 -5.43 -4.89
CA CYS A 93 -20.48 -4.38 -4.36
C CYS A 93 -19.85 -3.54 -5.48
N ARG A 94 -19.37 -4.17 -6.56
CA ARG A 94 -18.75 -3.48 -7.70
C ARG A 94 -19.75 -2.60 -8.45
N GLU A 95 -20.95 -3.11 -8.72
CA GLU A 95 -21.95 -2.43 -9.55
C GLU A 95 -22.80 -1.41 -8.77
N LEU A 96 -23.12 -1.69 -7.50
CA LEU A 96 -23.91 -0.78 -6.66
C LEU A 96 -23.07 0.23 -5.89
N GLY A 97 -21.78 -0.06 -5.69
CA GLY A 97 -20.83 0.79 -4.97
C GLY A 97 -20.74 2.22 -5.50
N LYS A 98 -20.22 3.12 -4.67
CA LYS A 98 -20.08 4.55 -5.00
C LYS A 98 -19.08 4.80 -6.13
N ASP A 99 -18.08 3.91 -6.24
CA ASP A 99 -17.03 3.95 -7.26
C ASP A 99 -17.40 3.18 -8.54
N ALA A 100 -18.65 2.70 -8.65
CA ALA A 100 -19.10 1.96 -9.82
C ALA A 100 -18.94 2.79 -11.11
N PRO A 101 -18.50 2.16 -12.21
CA PRO A 101 -18.36 2.84 -13.49
C PRO A 101 -19.70 3.44 -13.93
N ARG A 102 -19.68 4.70 -14.37
CA ARG A 102 -20.91 5.46 -14.72
C ARG A 102 -21.67 4.91 -15.94
N ASP A 103 -21.11 3.93 -16.64
CA ASP A 103 -21.68 3.30 -17.83
C ASP A 103 -22.77 2.25 -17.53
N VAL A 104 -22.99 1.92 -16.25
CA VAL A 104 -24.10 1.04 -15.88
C VAL A 104 -25.40 1.76 -16.17
N THR A 105 -26.21 1.21 -17.09
CA THR A 105 -27.51 1.81 -17.41
C THR A 105 -28.35 1.91 -16.12
N ARG A 106 -29.06 3.03 -15.95
CA ARG A 106 -29.91 3.28 -14.78
C ARG A 106 -30.89 2.13 -14.49
N ASN A 107 -31.28 1.39 -15.52
CA ASN A 107 -32.16 0.23 -15.42
C ASN A 107 -31.46 -0.99 -14.80
N SER A 108 -30.22 -1.28 -15.19
CA SER A 108 -29.42 -2.37 -14.61
C SER A 108 -29.16 -2.15 -13.12
N LYS A 109 -28.83 -0.92 -12.72
CA LYS A 109 -28.62 -0.58 -11.31
C LYS A 109 -29.90 -0.80 -10.47
N GLN A 110 -31.06 -0.39 -10.99
CA GLN A 110 -32.34 -0.62 -10.33
C GLN A 110 -32.70 -2.12 -10.21
N GLN A 111 -32.30 -2.95 -11.17
CA GLN A 111 -32.50 -4.40 -11.09
C GLN A 111 -31.63 -5.01 -9.99
N LEU A 112 -30.37 -4.60 -9.89
CA LEU A 112 -29.44 -5.06 -8.86
C LEU A 112 -29.84 -4.56 -7.46
N ASP A 113 -30.36 -3.33 -7.34
CA ASP A 113 -30.91 -2.82 -6.07
C ASP A 113 -32.10 -3.65 -5.59
N ARG A 114 -33.00 -4.06 -6.51
CA ARG A 114 -34.12 -4.96 -6.20
C ARG A 114 -33.62 -6.34 -5.80
N LEU A 115 -32.66 -6.89 -6.53
CA LEU A 115 -32.04 -8.17 -6.21
C LEU A 115 -31.43 -8.14 -4.79
N LEU A 116 -30.71 -7.07 -4.43
CA LEU A 116 -30.17 -6.89 -3.09
C LEU A 116 -31.28 -6.84 -2.03
N ALA A 117 -32.39 -6.15 -2.31
CA ALA A 117 -33.54 -6.10 -1.40
C ALA A 117 -34.18 -7.49 -1.21
N ASP A 118 -34.31 -8.28 -2.28
CA ASP A 118 -34.84 -9.64 -2.24
C ASP A 118 -33.91 -10.57 -1.46
N ILE A 119 -32.58 -10.46 -1.65
CA ILE A 119 -31.57 -11.20 -0.88
C ILE A 119 -31.65 -10.86 0.62
N CYS A 120 -31.88 -9.58 0.96
CA CYS A 120 -32.07 -9.17 2.35
C CYS A 120 -33.37 -9.72 2.97
N ALA A 121 -34.40 -9.97 2.16
CA ALA A 121 -35.68 -10.54 2.62
C ALA A 121 -35.65 -12.08 2.73
N ASP A 122 -34.73 -12.75 2.03
CA ASP A 122 -34.59 -14.20 2.06
C ASP A 122 -33.95 -14.69 3.37
N LYS A 123 -34.56 -15.68 4.03
CA LYS A 123 -34.12 -16.21 5.34
C LYS A 123 -32.73 -16.88 5.33
N GLN A 124 -32.32 -17.45 4.21
CA GLN A 124 -31.01 -18.11 4.08
C GLN A 124 -29.93 -17.09 3.70
N LEU A 125 -30.26 -16.13 2.83
CA LEU A 125 -29.29 -15.16 2.30
C LEU A 125 -29.26 -13.81 3.04
N THR A 126 -30.11 -13.59 4.05
CA THR A 126 -30.18 -12.34 4.83
C THR A 126 -28.81 -11.87 5.31
N LYS A 127 -27.97 -12.80 5.79
CA LYS A 127 -26.62 -12.47 6.29
C LYS A 127 -25.76 -11.87 5.18
N LEU A 128 -25.78 -12.47 3.99
CA LEU A 128 -25.04 -11.97 2.84
C LEU A 128 -25.56 -10.62 2.35
N GLY A 129 -26.89 -10.47 2.28
CA GLY A 129 -27.54 -9.21 1.92
C GLY A 129 -27.14 -8.07 2.87
N SER A 130 -27.19 -8.31 4.18
CA SER A 130 -26.79 -7.30 5.18
C SER A 130 -25.32 -6.87 5.06
N ILE A 131 -24.40 -7.80 4.81
CA ILE A 131 -22.97 -7.48 4.63
C ILE A 131 -22.78 -6.63 3.37
N THR A 132 -23.39 -7.05 2.27
CA THR A 132 -23.32 -6.36 0.98
C THR A 132 -23.91 -4.96 1.09
N GLN A 133 -25.06 -4.81 1.76
CA GLN A 133 -25.71 -3.53 1.98
C GLN A 133 -24.88 -2.60 2.89
N GLN A 134 -24.22 -3.13 3.92
CA GLN A 134 -23.30 -2.37 4.77
C GLN A 134 -22.06 -1.92 3.98
N ALA A 135 -21.51 -2.76 3.11
CA ALA A 135 -20.36 -2.45 2.28
C ALA A 135 -20.69 -1.37 1.24
N VAL A 136 -21.81 -1.51 0.52
CA VAL A 136 -22.25 -0.54 -0.50
C VAL A 136 -22.57 0.83 0.11
N ASN A 137 -23.18 0.84 1.30
CA ASN A 137 -23.54 2.07 2.02
C ASN A 137 -22.49 2.49 3.04
N TYR A 138 -21.26 1.94 2.98
CA TYR A 138 -20.22 2.32 3.91
C TYR A 138 -19.87 3.80 3.73
N ASP A 139 -19.82 4.51 4.85
CA ASP A 139 -19.37 5.88 4.96
C ASP A 139 -18.39 5.96 6.12
N ASN A 140 -17.18 6.42 5.83
CA ASN A 140 -16.11 6.53 6.83
C ASN A 140 -16.32 7.78 7.71
N ILE A 141 -17.41 7.78 8.47
CA ILE A 141 -17.79 8.86 9.39
C ILE A 141 -17.27 8.51 10.79
N ALA A 142 -16.48 9.40 11.37
CA ALA A 142 -15.96 9.27 12.73
C ALA A 142 -16.78 10.14 13.70
N GLU A 143 -17.78 9.54 14.32
CA GLU A 143 -18.62 10.20 15.34
C GLU A 143 -18.51 9.47 16.68
N LEU A 144 -18.50 10.25 17.77
CA LEU A 144 -18.50 9.73 19.13
C LEU A 144 -19.91 9.76 19.69
N GLY A 145 -20.35 8.63 20.25
CA GLY A 145 -21.62 8.54 20.96
C GLY A 145 -21.64 9.48 22.17
N LYS A 146 -22.80 10.09 22.45
CA LYS A 146 -22.97 11.05 23.56
C LYS A 146 -22.51 10.47 24.90
N ASP A 147 -22.85 9.21 25.17
CA ASP A 147 -22.46 8.51 26.40
C ASP A 147 -20.93 8.38 26.56
N VAL A 148 -20.20 8.21 25.45
CA VAL A 148 -18.74 8.13 25.44
C VAL A 148 -18.16 9.52 25.70
N CYS A 149 -18.70 10.54 25.04
CA CYS A 149 -18.29 11.93 25.27
C CYS A 149 -18.49 12.34 26.73
N GLU A 150 -19.63 11.99 27.33
CA GLU A 150 -19.92 12.30 28.73
C GLU A 150 -18.98 11.59 29.71
N LYS A 151 -18.46 10.39 29.38
CA LYS A 151 -17.50 9.66 30.22
C LYS A 151 -16.07 10.18 30.08
N PHE A 152 -15.64 10.49 28.86
CA PHE A 152 -14.25 10.89 28.57
C PHE A 152 -13.98 12.38 28.81
N PHE A 153 -14.98 13.24 28.64
CA PHE A 153 -14.84 14.69 28.75
C PHE A 153 -15.50 15.25 30.01
N THR A 154 -15.42 14.54 31.15
CA THR A 154 -15.89 15.08 32.43
C THR A 154 -14.90 16.10 33.01
N GLY A 155 -15.36 17.35 33.22
CA GLY A 155 -14.61 18.37 33.95
C GLY A 155 -13.87 19.38 33.08
N GLN A 156 -12.84 20.03 33.64
CA GLN A 156 -12.09 21.08 32.95
C GLN A 156 -11.08 20.49 31.96
N ILE A 157 -11.25 20.82 30.68
CA ILE A 157 -10.32 20.40 29.63
C ILE A 157 -9.05 21.24 29.71
N ARG A 158 -7.96 20.65 30.19
CA ARG A 158 -6.62 21.26 30.08
C ARG A 158 -6.17 21.24 28.62
N THR A 159 -5.97 22.41 28.03
CA THR A 159 -5.63 22.57 26.62
C THR A 159 -4.45 23.51 26.42
N SER A 160 -3.80 23.41 25.26
CA SER A 160 -2.73 24.29 24.80
C SER A 160 -3.09 24.85 23.42
N ALA A 161 -2.42 25.92 22.99
CA ALA A 161 -2.62 26.47 21.65
C ALA A 161 -2.37 25.42 20.54
N THR A 162 -1.38 24.55 20.74
CA THR A 162 -1.07 23.44 19.82
C THR A 162 -2.18 22.38 19.81
N ARG A 163 -2.80 22.08 20.96
CA ARG A 163 -3.92 21.13 21.02
C ARG A 163 -5.17 21.69 20.33
N LEU A 164 -5.48 22.97 20.55
CA LEU A 164 -6.63 23.64 19.90
C LEU A 164 -6.44 23.76 18.38
N SER A 165 -5.24 24.13 17.93
CA SER A 165 -4.94 24.19 16.49
C SER A 165 -5.00 22.81 15.84
N THR A 166 -4.55 21.75 16.52
CA THR A 166 -4.67 20.37 16.02
C THR A 166 -6.14 19.97 15.85
N PHE A 167 -7.00 20.32 16.81
CA PHE A 167 -8.44 20.06 16.71
C PHE A 167 -9.09 20.86 15.57
N ALA A 168 -8.77 22.15 15.45
CA ALA A 168 -9.28 23.00 14.38
C ALA A 168 -8.86 22.52 12.98
N ALA A 169 -7.65 21.95 12.86
CA ALA A 169 -7.16 21.36 11.61
C ALA A 169 -7.83 20.02 11.30
N CYS A 170 -7.93 19.12 12.29
CA CYS A 170 -8.58 17.82 12.13
C CYS A 170 -9.05 17.27 13.50
N PRO A 171 -10.38 17.19 13.74
CA PRO A 171 -10.92 16.63 14.98
C PRO A 171 -10.49 15.19 15.24
N TYR A 172 -10.43 14.35 14.20
CA TYR A 172 -10.00 12.95 14.32
C TYR A 172 -8.54 12.83 14.74
N ARG A 173 -7.64 13.67 14.20
CA ARG A 173 -6.22 13.69 14.61
C ARG A 173 -6.07 14.06 16.08
N HIS A 174 -6.87 15.02 16.55
CA HIS A 174 -6.88 15.37 17.97
C HIS A 174 -7.36 14.20 18.84
N PHE A 175 -8.43 13.52 18.41
CA PHE A 175 -8.93 12.33 19.09
C PHE A 175 -7.87 11.22 19.18
N ALA A 176 -7.27 10.84 18.05
CA ALA A 176 -6.23 9.82 17.98
C ALA A 176 -5.01 10.14 18.85
N ARG A 177 -4.52 11.39 18.80
CA ARG A 177 -3.29 11.78 19.49
C ARG A 177 -3.48 12.09 20.97
N TYR A 178 -4.56 12.78 21.35
CA TYR A 178 -4.73 13.32 22.70
C TYR A 178 -5.79 12.62 23.54
N ILE A 179 -6.62 11.75 22.94
CA ILE A 179 -7.64 10.98 23.66
C ILE A 179 -7.28 9.50 23.70
N LEU A 180 -6.90 8.93 22.54
CA LEU A 180 -6.41 7.56 22.47
C LEU A 180 -4.92 7.42 22.80
N GLU A 181 -4.18 8.54 22.86
CA GLU A 181 -2.74 8.59 23.13
C GLU A 181 -1.94 7.65 22.20
N LEU A 182 -2.33 7.63 20.92
CA LEU A 182 -1.62 6.85 19.92
C LEU A 182 -0.26 7.49 19.65
N GLU A 183 0.78 6.70 19.90
CA GLU A 183 2.16 7.07 19.61
C GLU A 183 2.67 6.28 18.41
N GLU A 184 3.38 6.97 17.53
CA GLU A 184 4.10 6.31 16.45
C GLU A 184 5.25 5.50 17.05
N ARG A 185 5.56 4.37 16.42
CA ARG A 185 6.66 3.53 16.85
C ARG A 185 7.96 4.34 16.70
N GLN A 186 8.68 4.52 17.79
CA GLN A 186 10.00 5.12 17.75
C GLN A 186 10.94 4.27 16.90
N GLU A 187 11.25 4.77 15.71
CA GLU A 187 12.31 4.23 14.89
C GLU A 187 13.61 4.95 15.25
N PHE A 188 14.72 4.23 15.17
CA PHE A 188 16.03 4.79 15.45
C PHE A 188 16.54 5.57 14.24
N LYS A 189 15.86 6.69 13.95
CA LYS A 189 16.14 7.59 12.84
C LYS A 189 16.18 9.02 13.37
N PHE A 190 17.05 9.82 12.79
CA PHE A 190 17.14 11.24 13.12
C PHE A 190 16.04 11.99 12.38
N GLU A 191 15.02 12.46 13.09
CA GLU A 191 13.94 13.23 12.45
C GLU A 191 14.29 14.73 12.36
N PRO A 192 13.70 15.47 11.41
CA PRO A 192 13.90 16.92 11.33
C PRO A 192 13.53 17.67 12.62
N LEU A 193 12.57 17.14 13.39
CA LEU A 193 12.17 17.71 14.69
C LEU A 193 13.30 17.58 15.72
N ASP A 194 13.99 16.44 15.74
CA ASP A 194 15.10 16.17 16.66
C ASP A 194 16.28 17.12 16.39
N LEU A 195 16.55 17.44 15.12
CA LEU A 195 17.52 18.48 14.74
C LEU A 195 17.11 19.85 15.29
N GLY A 196 15.83 20.21 15.21
CA GLY A 196 15.33 21.45 15.78
C GLY A 196 15.55 21.52 17.29
N ILE A 197 15.23 20.44 18.00
CA ILE A 197 15.45 20.33 19.45
C ILE A 197 16.94 20.41 19.78
N PHE A 198 17.78 19.73 19.00
CA PHE A 198 19.24 19.78 19.11
C PHE A 198 19.75 21.22 18.98
N TYR A 199 19.37 21.94 17.92
CA TYR A 199 19.80 23.32 17.71
C TYR A 199 19.34 24.24 18.84
N HIS A 200 18.07 24.14 19.26
CA HIS A 200 17.54 24.95 20.35
C HIS A 200 18.32 24.73 21.65
N ARG A 201 18.58 23.47 22.03
CA ARG A 201 19.32 23.15 23.26
C ARG A 201 20.78 23.61 23.21
N VAL A 202 21.47 23.43 22.08
CA VAL A 202 22.85 23.89 21.91
C VAL A 202 22.93 25.42 22.00
N LEU A 203 22.00 26.12 21.36
CA LEU A 203 21.92 27.58 21.40
C LEU A 203 21.59 28.10 22.80
N ASP A 204 20.62 27.49 23.50
CA ASP A 204 20.27 27.87 24.87
C ASP A 204 21.46 27.69 25.82
N THR A 205 22.18 26.56 25.73
CA THR A 205 23.37 26.30 26.54
C THR A 205 24.48 27.31 26.24
N LEU A 206 24.68 27.63 24.96
CA LEU A 206 25.67 28.62 24.52
C LEU A 206 25.32 30.01 25.06
N LEU A 207 24.05 30.41 25.00
CA LEU A 207 23.56 31.67 25.55
C LEU A 207 23.76 31.75 27.06
N GLU A 208 23.45 30.68 27.79
CA GLU A 208 23.69 30.61 29.24
C GLU A 208 25.18 30.76 29.59
N GLN A 209 26.06 30.05 28.87
CA GLN A 209 27.51 30.15 29.09
C GLN A 209 28.05 31.56 28.75
N MET A 210 27.53 32.19 27.69
CA MET A 210 27.92 33.56 27.31
C MET A 210 27.44 34.59 28.32
N ASN A 211 26.22 34.44 28.84
CA ASN A 211 25.68 35.30 29.89
C ASN A 211 26.51 35.19 31.18
N LEU A 212 26.91 33.98 31.58
CA LEU A 212 27.81 33.76 32.72
C LEU A 212 29.19 34.41 32.51
N ALA A 213 29.70 34.37 31.28
CA ALA A 213 30.95 35.02 30.91
C ALA A 213 30.83 36.55 30.74
N LYS A 214 29.61 37.13 30.83
CA LYS A 214 29.28 38.54 30.54
C LYS A 214 29.79 39.01 29.18
N ARG A 215 29.68 38.15 28.16
CA ARG A 215 30.10 38.45 26.79
C ARG A 215 28.89 38.49 25.87
N ASP A 216 28.93 39.42 24.93
CA ASP A 216 27.86 39.59 23.94
C ASP A 216 28.34 39.10 22.56
N PHE A 217 27.42 38.66 21.70
CA PHE A 217 27.73 38.11 20.36
C PHE A 217 28.52 39.09 19.50
N VAL A 218 28.33 40.39 19.72
CA VAL A 218 29.02 41.46 19.00
C VAL A 218 30.52 41.54 19.35
N THR A 219 30.89 41.07 20.54
CA THR A 219 32.24 41.28 21.11
C THR A 219 33.14 40.05 21.09
N ILE A 220 32.59 38.87 20.75
CA ILE A 220 33.34 37.63 20.78
C ILE A 220 34.09 37.41 19.45
N GLN A 221 35.31 36.86 19.53
CA GLN A 221 36.04 36.43 18.34
C GLN A 221 35.48 35.10 17.84
N ASP A 222 35.33 34.93 16.52
CA ASP A 222 34.77 33.73 15.89
C ASP A 222 35.43 32.43 16.38
N GLN A 223 36.74 32.46 16.61
CA GLN A 223 37.50 31.29 17.06
C GLN A 223 37.11 30.85 18.48
N GLN A 224 36.82 31.80 19.37
CA GLN A 224 36.33 31.51 20.72
C GLN A 224 34.87 31.05 20.71
N LEU A 225 34.06 31.58 19.79
CA LEU A 225 32.69 31.14 19.60
C LEU A 225 32.63 29.68 19.14
N LEU A 226 33.46 29.30 18.16
CA LEU A 226 33.56 27.91 17.67
C LEU A 226 34.03 26.94 18.77
N GLU A 227 34.96 27.35 19.62
CA GLU A 227 35.40 26.53 20.77
C GLU A 227 34.28 26.29 21.79
N LEU A 228 33.51 27.34 22.12
CA LEU A 228 32.37 27.22 23.03
C LEU A 228 31.27 26.34 22.44
N LEU A 229 30.95 26.56 21.16
CA LEU A 229 29.95 25.78 20.44
C LEU A 229 30.35 24.31 20.35
N GLY A 230 31.63 24.02 20.07
CA GLY A 230 32.16 22.66 20.08
C GLY A 230 32.06 21.98 21.47
N LYS A 231 32.27 22.74 22.56
CA LYS A 231 32.08 22.23 23.93
C LYS A 231 30.61 21.93 24.22
N SER A 232 29.69 22.84 23.87
CA SER A 232 28.25 22.64 24.08
C SER A 232 27.71 21.45 23.29
N ILE A 233 28.17 21.26 22.04
CA ILE A 233 27.82 20.07 21.25
C ILE A 233 28.37 18.80 21.92
N ALA A 234 29.63 18.79 22.35
CA ALA A 234 30.24 17.63 22.98
C ALA A 234 29.57 17.25 24.31
N GLU A 235 29.12 18.23 25.08
CA GLU A 235 28.33 18.04 26.29
C GLU A 235 26.96 17.46 25.97
N PHE A 236 26.27 17.99 24.95
CA PHE A 236 24.96 17.50 24.55
C PHE A 236 24.98 16.05 24.04
N VAL A 237 25.95 15.71 23.17
CA VAL A 237 26.14 14.35 22.64
C VAL A 237 26.40 13.34 23.76
N ARG A 238 27.05 13.75 24.86
CA ARG A 238 27.29 12.89 26.04
C ARG A 238 26.07 12.72 26.94
N THR A 239 25.21 13.74 27.00
CA THR A 239 24.09 13.78 27.95
C THR A 239 22.85 13.10 27.37
N ASP A 240 22.68 13.12 26.04
CA ASP A 240 21.54 12.52 25.37
C ASP A 240 21.82 11.06 24.98
N SER A 241 21.16 10.12 25.69
CA SER A 241 21.33 8.68 25.48
C SER A 241 20.99 8.23 24.06
N PHE A 242 20.04 8.91 23.40
CA PHE A 242 19.63 8.58 22.04
C PHE A 242 20.74 8.91 21.02
N ILE A 243 21.37 10.07 21.14
CA ILE A 243 22.43 10.52 20.22
C ILE A 243 23.73 9.75 20.47
N SER A 244 24.06 9.48 21.73
CA SER A 244 25.20 8.63 22.11
C SER A 244 25.07 7.25 21.46
N ASP A 245 23.91 6.59 21.63
CA ASP A 245 23.67 5.28 21.02
C ASP A 245 23.62 5.35 19.49
N PHE A 246 23.22 6.49 18.91
CA PHE A 246 23.11 6.69 17.47
C PHE A 246 24.47 6.81 16.80
N ALA A 247 25.37 7.59 17.40
CA ALA A 247 26.76 7.71 16.97
C ALA A 247 27.54 6.40 17.15
N HIS A 248 27.24 5.63 18.20
CA HIS A 248 27.96 4.37 18.49
C HIS A 248 27.59 3.19 17.58
N ARG A 249 26.39 3.15 17.00
CA ARG A 249 25.91 1.98 16.23
C ARG A 249 26.39 1.92 14.77
N SER A 250 26.89 3.01 14.19
CA SER A 250 27.41 3.00 12.82
C SER A 250 28.50 4.05 12.64
N PRO A 251 29.67 3.71 12.06
CA PRO A 251 30.73 4.69 11.77
C PRO A 251 30.29 5.75 10.74
N HIS A 252 29.23 5.49 9.96
CA HIS A 252 28.62 6.49 9.07
C HIS A 252 27.80 7.55 9.83
N ASN A 253 27.27 7.22 11.00
CA ASN A 253 26.46 8.15 11.81
C ASN A 253 27.32 9.16 12.60
N MET A 254 28.65 9.01 12.60
CA MET A 254 29.57 10.00 13.19
C MET A 254 29.75 11.26 12.32
N PHE A 255 29.30 11.22 11.06
CA PHE A 255 29.44 12.34 10.11
C PHE A 255 28.13 13.12 9.86
N ILE A 256 27.04 12.71 10.53
CA ILE A 256 25.77 13.45 10.62
C ILE A 256 25.82 14.27 11.91
#